data_AF-A0A4S4KRI7-F1
#
_entry.id   AF-A0A4S4KRI7-F1
#
_cell.length_a   1.000
_cell.length_b   1.000
_cell.length_c   1.000
_cell.angle_alpha   90.00
_cell.angle_beta   90.00
_cell.angle_gamma   90.00
#
_symmetry.space_group_name_H-M   'P 1'
#
loop_
_entity.id
_entity.type
_entity.pdbx_description
1 polymer ?
#
loop_
_entity_poly.entity_id
_entity_poly.type
_entity_poly.pdbx_seq_one_letter_code
_entity_poly.pdbx_strand_id
1 'polypeptide(L)'
;MRSYGDKLAEASSWSTQAANAQEKYYKVKWTRVPDLVEKRKVFLKDGMAYVPAREQSSIVFQEFSSSLEKALERTAKELPRLDEDTRIVPILDNLSQGFLAGVSSEWTSASTTADGDEITADMVDELAHKHFPMCMRNLHECLRRDRHLKHYGRLQYGLFLKVLGLSIDEAVAFWRRSFSNIQDDKFNKEYRYNIRHSYGLEGKRANYAAKSCQQILTSDQPGAQDSHGCPYRHFAPDNLQTALLSTYSSQGLTSSDLPEIMHTVKAGHYHVACTRVFEITHLAQGVKKGDGAGGGESVTHPNQYAARSRELEKAILDARKADMDGDVPMS
;
A
#
# COMPACT_ATOMS: atom_id res chain seq x y z
N MET A 1 51.23 1.91 -7.89
CA MET A 1 50.21 2.29 -6.87
C MET A 1 50.77 3.03 -5.66
N ARG A 2 52.06 2.94 -5.30
CA ARG A 2 52.66 3.63 -4.12
C ARG A 2 52.75 5.16 -4.18
N SER A 3 52.47 5.81 -5.32
CA SER A 3 52.69 7.26 -5.52
C SER A 3 51.47 8.15 -5.26
N TYR A 4 50.29 7.58 -4.96
CA TYR A 4 49.04 8.35 -4.81
C TYR A 4 48.30 8.11 -3.50
N GLY A 5 48.96 7.48 -2.51
CA GLY A 5 48.35 7.12 -1.23
C GLY A 5 47.73 8.32 -0.51
N ASP A 6 48.48 9.42 -0.43
CA ASP A 6 48.03 10.63 0.29
C ASP A 6 46.81 11.28 -0.36
N LYS A 7 46.75 11.31 -1.70
CA LYS A 7 45.63 11.89 -2.46
C LYS A 7 44.37 11.02 -2.44
N LEU A 8 44.55 9.70 -2.37
CA LEU A 8 43.44 8.75 -2.17
C LEU A 8 42.87 8.87 -0.75
N ALA A 9 43.74 9.08 0.24
CA ALA A 9 43.35 9.31 1.63
C ALA A 9 42.62 10.65 1.82
N GLU A 10 43.03 11.72 1.12
CA GLU A 10 42.36 13.04 1.15
C GLU A 10 40.93 12.99 0.56
N ALA A 11 40.72 12.25 -0.53
CA ALA A 11 39.39 12.05 -1.12
C ALA A 11 38.46 11.18 -0.26
N SER A 12 39.00 10.56 0.79
CA SER A 12 38.29 9.68 1.73
C SER A 12 38.31 10.24 3.16
N SER A 13 38.26 11.57 3.29
CA SER A 13 38.38 12.40 4.52
C SER A 13 37.47 12.06 5.72
N TRP A 14 36.61 11.04 5.60
CA TRP A 14 35.76 10.51 6.66
C TRP A 14 36.27 9.20 7.28
N SER A 15 37.41 8.67 6.81
CA SER A 15 38.03 7.41 7.23
C SER A 15 39.32 7.67 8.01
N THR A 16 39.52 6.97 9.14
CA THR A 16 40.75 7.02 9.93
C THR A 16 41.94 6.56 9.07
N GLN A 17 43.08 7.25 9.11
CA GLN A 17 44.27 6.98 8.27
C GLN A 17 44.71 5.50 8.25
N ALA A 18 44.43 4.73 9.31
CA ALA A 18 44.71 3.29 9.40
C ALA A 18 43.84 2.41 8.46
N ALA A 19 42.59 2.79 8.18
CA ALA A 19 41.69 2.03 7.29
C ALA A 19 42.00 2.24 5.80
N ASN A 20 42.53 3.42 5.43
CA ASN A 20 42.88 3.75 4.05
C ASN A 20 44.13 3.02 3.52
N ALA A 21 45.00 2.51 4.41
CA ALA A 21 46.26 1.89 4.01
C ALA A 21 46.11 0.49 3.36
N GLN A 22 44.97 -0.19 3.54
CA GLN A 22 44.67 -1.52 2.99
C GLN A 22 43.42 -1.55 2.08
N GLU A 23 42.77 -0.41 1.84
CA GLU A 23 41.54 -0.37 1.04
C GLU A 23 41.85 -0.63 -0.45
N LYS A 24 41.07 -1.52 -1.08
CA LYS A 24 41.17 -1.78 -2.52
C LYS A 24 40.47 -0.66 -3.28
N TYR A 25 41.09 -0.19 -4.36
CA TYR A 25 40.52 0.83 -5.23
C TYR A 25 40.29 0.29 -6.64
N TYR A 26 39.15 0.64 -7.21
CA TYR A 26 38.80 0.36 -8.61
C TYR A 26 39.03 1.62 -9.45
N LYS A 27 39.72 1.46 -10.57
CA LYS A 27 39.96 2.55 -11.52
C LYS A 27 38.91 2.48 -12.63
N VAL A 28 38.05 3.49 -12.73
CA VAL A 28 37.00 3.59 -13.75
C VAL A 28 37.04 4.95 -14.44
N LYS A 29 36.41 5.09 -15.61
CA LYS A 29 36.17 6.41 -16.20
C LYS A 29 35.24 7.21 -15.27
N TRP A 30 35.55 8.48 -15.05
CA TRP A 30 34.78 9.31 -14.12
C TRP A 30 33.28 9.40 -14.49
N THR A 31 32.96 9.31 -15.78
CA THR A 31 31.59 9.31 -16.30
C THR A 31 30.74 8.12 -15.86
N ARG A 32 31.35 7.06 -15.32
CA ARG A 32 30.63 5.89 -14.78
C ARG A 32 30.22 6.04 -13.30
N VAL A 33 30.71 7.07 -12.61
CA VAL A 33 30.43 7.32 -11.18
C VAL A 33 30.19 8.82 -10.91
N PRO A 34 29.28 9.48 -11.66
CA PRO A 34 29.06 10.92 -11.52
C PRO A 34 28.55 11.31 -10.13
N ASP A 35 27.78 10.44 -9.48
CA ASP A 35 27.24 10.58 -8.13
C ASP A 35 28.34 10.67 -7.06
N LEU A 36 29.42 9.89 -7.22
CA LEU A 36 30.57 9.92 -6.31
C LEU A 36 31.48 11.12 -6.59
N VAL A 37 31.57 11.54 -7.86
CA VAL A 37 32.33 12.71 -8.29
C VAL A 37 31.71 13.99 -7.76
N GLU A 38 30.40 14.15 -7.88
CA GLU A 38 29.64 15.30 -7.37
C GLU A 38 29.86 15.49 -5.87
N LYS A 39 29.83 14.38 -5.12
CA LYS A 39 30.02 14.37 -3.67
C LYS A 39 31.49 14.43 -3.24
N ARG A 40 32.42 14.56 -4.20
CA ARG A 40 33.89 14.57 -3.99
C ARG A 40 34.39 13.38 -3.16
N LYS A 41 33.74 12.21 -3.31
CA LYS A 41 34.06 10.97 -2.57
C LYS A 41 35.12 10.10 -3.24
N VAL A 42 35.60 10.51 -4.41
CA VAL A 42 36.53 9.74 -5.24
C VAL A 42 37.65 10.65 -5.73
N PHE A 43 38.85 10.08 -5.84
CA PHE A 43 39.98 10.80 -6.41
C PHE A 43 39.88 10.77 -7.94
N LEU A 44 40.10 11.93 -8.57
CA LEU A 44 40.09 12.08 -10.02
C LEU A 44 41.48 12.42 -10.54
N LYS A 45 41.91 11.71 -11.59
CA LYS A 45 43.14 12.03 -12.31
C LYS A 45 43.06 11.54 -13.76
N ASP A 46 43.44 12.40 -14.70
CA ASP A 46 43.52 12.11 -16.14
C ASP A 46 42.23 11.47 -16.69
N GLY A 47 41.06 12.00 -16.30
CA GLY A 47 39.74 11.48 -16.71
C GLY A 47 39.33 10.16 -16.05
N MET A 48 40.07 9.70 -15.03
CA MET A 48 39.78 8.46 -14.32
C MET A 48 39.42 8.74 -12.87
N ALA A 49 38.40 8.05 -12.37
CA ALA A 49 38.01 8.01 -10.96
C ALA A 49 38.59 6.77 -10.28
N TYR A 50 39.11 6.96 -9.08
CA TYR A 50 39.62 5.91 -8.21
C TYR A 50 38.63 5.72 -7.07
N VAL A 51 37.83 4.66 -7.18
CA VAL A 51 36.68 4.38 -6.34
C VAL A 51 37.06 3.37 -5.26
N PRO A 52 36.86 3.68 -3.97
CA PRO A 52 37.13 2.72 -2.90
C PRO A 52 36.16 1.53 -2.98
N ALA A 53 36.60 0.34 -2.59
CA ALA A 53 35.80 -0.88 -2.73
C ALA A 53 34.45 -0.82 -2.01
N ARG A 54 34.34 -0.05 -0.93
CA ARG A 54 33.06 0.19 -0.23
C ARG A 54 31.99 0.89 -1.09
N GLU A 55 32.40 1.68 -2.09
CA GLU A 55 31.52 2.40 -3.01
C GLU A 55 31.36 1.65 -4.36
N GLN A 56 31.78 0.37 -4.45
CA GLN A 56 31.72 -0.39 -5.70
C GLN A 56 30.29 -0.58 -6.24
N SER A 57 29.29 -0.56 -5.36
CA SER A 57 27.88 -0.69 -5.73
C SER A 57 27.43 0.45 -6.64
N SER A 58 27.95 1.66 -6.47
CA SER A 58 27.66 2.80 -7.35
C SER A 58 28.09 2.53 -8.80
N ILE A 59 29.26 1.90 -9.01
CA ILE A 59 29.74 1.52 -10.35
C ILE A 59 28.75 0.54 -11.01
N VAL A 60 28.30 -0.47 -10.26
CA VAL A 60 27.39 -1.51 -10.77
C VAL A 60 26.01 -0.93 -11.04
N PHE A 61 25.48 -0.13 -10.12
CA PHE A 61 24.17 0.49 -10.24
C PHE A 61 24.09 1.42 -11.45
N GLN A 62 25.12 2.23 -11.68
CA GLN A 62 25.16 3.14 -12.83
C GLN A 62 25.23 2.39 -14.16
N GLU A 63 26.06 1.33 -14.23
CA GLU A 63 26.15 0.50 -15.44
C GLU A 63 24.83 -0.23 -15.72
N PHE A 64 24.24 -0.82 -14.68
CA PHE A 64 22.95 -1.51 -14.78
C PHE A 64 21.85 -0.55 -15.23
N SER A 65 21.74 0.62 -14.59
CA SER A 65 20.75 1.64 -14.94
C SER A 65 20.91 2.10 -16.39
N SER A 66 22.14 2.39 -16.83
CA SER A 66 22.40 2.78 -18.23
C SER A 66 22.07 1.65 -19.22
N SER A 67 22.38 0.40 -18.87
CA SER A 67 22.04 -0.76 -19.69
C SER A 67 20.52 -0.96 -19.78
N LEU A 68 19.82 -0.80 -18.65
CA LEU A 68 18.38 -0.94 -18.56
C LEU A 68 17.67 0.16 -19.36
N GLU A 69 18.07 1.42 -19.22
CA GLU A 69 17.53 2.54 -20.00
C GLU A 69 17.69 2.31 -21.50
N LYS A 70 18.88 1.90 -21.96
CA LYS A 70 19.11 1.58 -23.38
C LYS A 70 18.25 0.42 -23.85
N ALA A 71 18.07 -0.61 -23.02
CA ALA A 71 17.22 -1.75 -23.35
C ALA A 71 15.75 -1.32 -23.45
N LEU A 72 15.27 -0.52 -22.50
CA LEU A 72 13.91 0.03 -22.49
C LEU A 72 13.66 0.94 -23.70
N GLU A 73 14.61 1.82 -24.04
CA GLU A 73 14.49 2.71 -25.21
C GLU A 73 14.43 1.90 -26.53
N ARG A 74 15.27 0.86 -26.65
CA ARG A 74 15.20 -0.07 -27.80
C ARG A 74 13.86 -0.78 -27.84
N THR A 75 13.38 -1.27 -26.69
CA THR A 75 12.09 -1.96 -26.59
C THR A 75 10.94 -1.04 -26.99
N ALA A 76 10.94 0.22 -26.52
CA ALA A 76 9.94 1.21 -26.87
C ALA A 76 9.93 1.54 -28.38
N LYS A 77 11.09 1.59 -29.02
CA LYS A 77 11.22 1.81 -30.47
C LYS A 77 10.69 0.64 -31.31
N GLU A 78 10.83 -0.58 -30.82
CA GLU A 78 10.36 -1.80 -31.50
C GLU A 78 8.90 -2.14 -31.16
N LEU A 79 8.34 -1.56 -30.10
CA LEU A 79 6.97 -1.83 -29.62
C LEU A 79 5.89 -1.65 -30.71
N PRO A 80 5.91 -0.62 -31.59
CA PRO A 80 4.92 -0.47 -32.66
C PRO A 80 4.95 -1.59 -33.70
N ARG A 81 6.05 -2.34 -33.81
CA ARG A 81 6.13 -3.53 -34.69
C ARG A 81 5.50 -4.77 -34.05
N LEU A 82 5.38 -4.78 -32.72
CA LEU A 82 4.68 -5.82 -31.97
C LEU A 82 3.16 -5.62 -31.93
N ASP A 83 2.65 -4.43 -32.28
CA ASP A 83 1.21 -4.13 -32.37
C ASP A 83 0.49 -4.98 -33.42
N GLU A 84 1.22 -5.60 -34.37
CA GLU A 84 0.67 -6.56 -35.33
C GLU A 84 0.31 -7.91 -34.68
N ASP A 85 0.90 -8.26 -33.53
CA ASP A 85 0.60 -9.50 -32.80
C ASP A 85 -0.50 -9.28 -31.75
N THR A 86 -1.73 -9.58 -32.17
CA THR A 86 -2.95 -9.48 -31.36
C THR A 86 -2.94 -10.32 -30.07
N ARG A 87 -1.97 -11.22 -29.89
CA ARG A 87 -1.83 -12.03 -28.66
C ARG A 87 -1.00 -11.34 -27.58
N ILE A 88 -0.07 -10.48 -27.96
CA ILE A 88 0.90 -9.85 -27.03
C ILE A 88 0.34 -8.55 -26.45
N VAL A 89 -0.39 -7.77 -27.26
CA VAL A 89 -1.00 -6.49 -26.83
C VAL A 89 -1.90 -6.67 -25.60
N PRO A 90 -2.83 -7.66 -25.52
CA PRO A 90 -3.65 -7.87 -24.33
C PRO A 90 -2.84 -8.25 -23.09
N ILE A 91 -1.69 -8.92 -23.24
CA ILE A 91 -0.83 -9.30 -22.11
C ILE A 91 -0.09 -8.07 -21.59
N LEU A 92 0.41 -7.22 -22.48
CA LEU A 92 1.04 -5.94 -22.13
C LEU A 92 0.03 -4.97 -21.50
N ASP A 93 -1.18 -4.89 -22.05
CA ASP A 93 -2.28 -4.13 -21.47
C ASP A 93 -2.65 -4.67 -20.10
N ASN A 94 -2.78 -6.00 -19.93
CA ASN A 94 -3.09 -6.59 -18.63
C ASN A 94 -1.95 -6.47 -17.60
N LEU A 95 -0.69 -6.50 -18.03
CA LEU A 95 0.47 -6.27 -17.15
C LEU A 95 0.56 -4.81 -16.74
N SER A 96 0.37 -3.88 -17.68
CA SER A 96 0.38 -2.45 -17.40
C SER A 96 -0.84 -2.04 -16.58
N GLN A 97 -2.02 -2.61 -16.85
CA GLN A 97 -3.21 -2.43 -16.01
C GLN A 97 -3.05 -3.11 -14.66
N GLY A 98 -2.48 -4.32 -14.56
CA GLY A 98 -2.20 -4.97 -13.27
C GLY A 98 -1.23 -4.16 -12.40
N PHE A 99 -0.20 -3.57 -13.02
CA PHE A 99 0.80 -2.73 -12.37
C PHE A 99 0.29 -1.31 -12.06
N LEU A 100 -0.47 -0.68 -12.97
CA LEU A 100 -1.05 0.67 -12.81
C LEU A 100 -2.38 0.68 -12.04
N ALA A 101 -3.08 -0.45 -11.97
CA ALA A 101 -4.32 -0.57 -11.24
C ALA A 101 -4.13 -1.32 -9.92
N GLY A 102 -2.98 -1.95 -9.66
CA GLY A 102 -2.71 -2.66 -8.40
C GLY A 102 -3.75 -3.74 -8.08
N VAL A 103 -4.42 -4.27 -9.11
CA VAL A 103 -5.49 -5.25 -8.95
C VAL A 103 -4.89 -6.62 -9.22
N SER A 104 -4.32 -7.25 -8.19
CA SER A 104 -4.15 -8.71 -8.21
C SER A 104 -5.52 -9.35 -8.42
N SER A 105 -5.58 -10.42 -9.24
CA SER A 105 -6.80 -11.22 -9.44
C SER A 105 -7.45 -11.66 -8.11
N GLU A 106 -6.66 -11.69 -7.04
CA GLU A 106 -7.06 -11.97 -5.65
C GLU A 106 -8.16 -11.03 -5.11
N TRP A 107 -8.30 -9.81 -5.64
CA TRP A 107 -9.29 -8.83 -5.17
C TRP A 107 -10.59 -8.80 -5.99
N THR A 108 -10.81 -9.81 -6.84
CA THR A 108 -12.09 -9.96 -7.59
C THR A 108 -13.13 -10.81 -6.84
N SER A 109 -12.67 -11.73 -5.99
CA SER A 109 -13.54 -12.67 -5.28
C SER A 109 -13.56 -12.37 -3.80
N ALA A 110 -14.63 -12.80 -3.11
CA ALA A 110 -14.65 -12.78 -1.65
C ALA A 110 -13.44 -13.57 -1.13
N SER A 111 -12.68 -12.99 -0.21
CA SER A 111 -11.64 -13.73 0.51
C SER A 111 -12.31 -14.91 1.22
N THR A 112 -12.00 -16.13 0.80
CA THR A 112 -12.46 -17.33 1.47
C THR A 112 -11.74 -17.37 2.82
N THR A 113 -12.43 -16.98 3.90
CA THR A 113 -11.96 -17.24 5.25
C THR A 113 -11.81 -18.76 5.37
N ALA A 114 -10.60 -19.23 5.67
CA ALA A 114 -10.28 -20.66 5.71
C ALA A 114 -11.11 -21.45 6.75
N ASP A 115 -11.86 -20.78 7.62
CA ASP A 115 -12.66 -21.35 8.72
C ASP A 115 -14.17 -21.21 8.58
N GLY A 116 -14.71 -20.78 7.44
CA GLY A 116 -16.18 -20.79 7.24
C GLY A 116 -16.97 -19.83 8.13
N ASP A 117 -16.30 -18.91 8.85
CA ASP A 117 -16.97 -17.85 9.60
C ASP A 117 -17.37 -16.75 8.63
N GLU A 118 -18.64 -16.77 8.23
CA GLU A 118 -19.23 -15.85 7.26
C GLU A 118 -19.37 -14.47 7.90
N ILE A 119 -18.87 -13.42 7.24
CA ILE A 119 -19.01 -12.06 7.76
C ILE A 119 -20.47 -11.65 7.62
N THR A 120 -21.10 -11.33 8.75
CA THR A 120 -22.47 -10.80 8.79
C THR A 120 -22.49 -9.28 8.83
N ALA A 121 -23.63 -8.69 8.47
CA ALA A 121 -23.86 -7.26 8.47
C ALA A 121 -23.75 -6.62 9.87
N ASP A 122 -24.03 -7.37 10.93
CA ASP A 122 -23.89 -6.89 12.32
C ASP A 122 -22.43 -6.81 12.78
N MET A 123 -21.54 -7.63 12.21
CA MET A 123 -20.10 -7.61 12.53
C MET A 123 -19.38 -6.41 11.90
N VAL A 124 -19.96 -5.77 10.88
CA VAL A 124 -19.26 -4.73 10.09
C VAL A 124 -18.86 -3.52 10.95
N ASP A 125 -19.64 -3.16 11.97
CA ASP A 125 -19.28 -2.03 12.86
C ASP A 125 -18.00 -2.32 13.67
N GLU A 126 -17.91 -3.51 14.24
CA GLU A 126 -16.73 -3.93 15.01
C GLU A 126 -15.52 -4.11 14.08
N LEU A 127 -15.71 -4.75 12.92
CA LEU A 127 -14.67 -4.91 11.91
C LEU A 127 -14.16 -3.55 11.43
N ALA A 128 -15.07 -2.59 11.23
CA ALA A 128 -14.71 -1.24 10.88
C ALA A 128 -13.87 -0.61 11.99
N HIS A 129 -14.26 -0.76 13.25
CA HIS A 129 -13.46 -0.25 14.38
C HIS A 129 -12.05 -0.81 14.40
N LYS A 130 -11.91 -2.13 14.31
CA LYS A 130 -10.63 -2.81 14.56
C LYS A 130 -9.70 -2.89 13.35
N HIS A 131 -10.22 -3.07 12.15
CA HIS A 131 -9.41 -3.57 11.03
C HIS A 131 -9.38 -2.69 9.79
N PHE A 132 -10.21 -1.65 9.70
CA PHE A 132 -10.32 -0.91 8.45
C PHE A 132 -9.26 0.18 8.33
N PRO A 133 -8.68 0.38 7.12
CA PRO A 133 -7.84 1.53 6.85
C PRO A 133 -8.65 2.82 6.82
N MET A 134 -7.97 3.96 6.93
CA MET A 134 -8.62 5.28 7.13
C MET A 134 -9.64 5.64 6.05
N CYS A 135 -9.41 5.24 4.79
CA CYS A 135 -10.36 5.47 3.70
C CYS A 135 -11.69 4.75 3.92
N MET A 136 -11.67 3.52 4.44
CA MET A 136 -12.88 2.74 4.70
C MET A 136 -13.51 3.12 6.05
N ARG A 137 -12.70 3.52 7.06
CA ARG A 137 -13.19 4.13 8.31
C ARG A 137 -14.02 5.38 8.04
N ASN A 138 -13.49 6.31 7.23
CA ASN A 138 -14.19 7.54 6.87
C ASN A 138 -15.54 7.26 6.17
N LEU A 139 -15.55 6.32 5.22
CA LEU A 139 -16.78 5.93 4.51
C LEU A 139 -17.80 5.31 5.46
N HIS A 140 -17.35 4.46 6.38
CA HIS A 140 -18.20 3.84 7.39
C HIS A 140 -18.80 4.88 8.36
N GLU A 141 -17.98 5.79 8.89
CA GLU A 141 -18.43 6.86 9.78
C GLU A 141 -19.42 7.80 9.09
N CYS A 142 -19.14 8.21 7.85
CA CYS A 142 -20.07 9.02 7.05
C CYS A 142 -21.39 8.27 6.80
N LEU A 143 -21.34 6.97 6.48
CA LEU A 143 -22.54 6.15 6.29
C LEU A 143 -23.41 6.10 7.56
N ARG A 144 -22.77 5.90 8.73
CA ARG A 144 -23.48 5.83 10.02
C ARG A 144 -24.07 7.18 10.43
N ARG A 145 -23.35 8.28 10.17
CA ARG A 145 -23.80 9.65 10.46
C ARG A 145 -24.93 10.09 9.53
N ASP A 146 -24.71 9.98 8.22
CA ASP A 146 -25.55 10.60 7.20
C ASP A 146 -26.68 9.66 6.75
N ARG A 147 -26.63 8.38 7.14
CA ARG A 147 -27.56 7.31 6.71
C ARG A 147 -27.63 7.18 5.19
N HIS A 148 -26.56 7.58 4.51
CA HIS A 148 -26.42 7.56 3.06
C HIS A 148 -24.95 7.63 2.65
N LEU A 149 -24.65 7.12 1.46
CA LEU A 149 -23.39 7.39 0.76
C LEU A 149 -23.69 7.72 -0.70
N LYS A 150 -22.92 8.64 -1.27
CA LYS A 150 -22.98 8.97 -2.71
C LYS A 150 -22.43 7.85 -3.58
N HIS A 151 -22.63 7.94 -4.89
CA HIS A 151 -22.37 6.86 -5.85
C HIS A 151 -20.97 6.24 -5.69
N TYR A 152 -19.91 7.04 -5.76
CA TYR A 152 -18.54 6.53 -5.66
C TYR A 152 -18.16 6.05 -4.26
N GLY A 153 -18.76 6.62 -3.21
CA GLY A 153 -18.64 6.10 -1.84
C GLY A 153 -19.26 4.72 -1.68
N ARG A 154 -20.47 4.51 -2.24
CA ARG A 154 -21.11 3.18 -2.28
C ARG A 154 -20.28 2.18 -3.07
N LEU A 155 -19.70 2.61 -4.19
CA LEU A 155 -18.86 1.74 -5.03
C LEU A 155 -17.57 1.33 -4.30
N GLN A 156 -16.80 2.29 -3.79
CA GLN A 156 -15.54 2.03 -3.09
C GLN A 156 -15.77 1.14 -1.85
N TYR A 157 -16.77 1.49 -1.02
CA TYR A 157 -17.03 0.76 0.21
C TYR A 157 -17.71 -0.60 -0.02
N GLY A 158 -18.68 -0.65 -0.94
CA GLY A 158 -19.42 -1.88 -1.24
C GLY A 158 -18.53 -2.96 -1.83
N LEU A 159 -17.61 -2.60 -2.75
CA LEU A 159 -16.65 -3.56 -3.31
C LEU A 159 -15.62 -4.01 -2.27
N PHE A 160 -15.18 -3.10 -1.39
CA PHE A 160 -14.32 -3.46 -0.26
C PHE A 160 -14.99 -4.50 0.65
N LEU A 161 -16.24 -4.28 1.06
CA LEU A 161 -16.98 -5.22 1.92
C LEU A 161 -17.23 -6.57 1.25
N LYS A 162 -17.55 -6.58 -0.04
CA LYS A 162 -17.69 -7.80 -0.84
C LYS A 162 -16.43 -8.66 -0.78
N VAL A 163 -15.27 -8.05 -1.05
CA VAL A 163 -13.98 -8.77 -1.05
C VAL A 163 -13.55 -9.17 0.37
N LEU A 164 -13.94 -8.38 1.37
CA LEU A 164 -13.72 -8.72 2.78
C LEU A 164 -14.44 -10.02 3.19
N GLY A 165 -15.53 -10.38 2.50
CA GLY A 165 -16.27 -11.62 2.71
C GLY A 165 -17.76 -11.43 3.05
N LEU A 166 -18.31 -10.21 2.93
CA LEU A 166 -19.73 -9.98 3.16
C LEU A 166 -20.53 -10.62 2.01
N SER A 167 -21.44 -11.54 2.33
CA SER A 167 -22.27 -12.19 1.30
C SER A 167 -23.31 -11.24 0.73
N ILE A 168 -23.93 -11.61 -0.40
CA ILE A 168 -24.91 -10.74 -1.05
C ILE A 168 -26.11 -10.43 -0.15
N ASP A 169 -26.61 -11.43 0.57
CA ASP A 169 -27.79 -11.27 1.42
C ASP A 169 -27.47 -10.37 2.63
N GLU A 170 -26.31 -10.59 3.25
CA GLU A 170 -25.79 -9.73 4.32
C GLU A 170 -25.48 -8.32 3.81
N ALA A 171 -24.97 -8.16 2.59
CA ALA A 171 -24.74 -6.84 2.00
C ALA A 171 -26.06 -6.08 1.78
N VAL A 172 -27.11 -6.75 1.28
CA VAL A 172 -28.44 -6.14 1.13
C VAL A 172 -28.99 -5.74 2.50
N ALA A 173 -28.88 -6.59 3.51
CA ALA A 173 -29.30 -6.28 4.88
C ALA A 173 -28.51 -5.09 5.45
N PHE A 174 -27.19 -5.09 5.31
CA PHE A 174 -26.29 -4.02 5.76
C PHE A 174 -26.67 -2.66 5.15
N TRP A 175 -26.81 -2.59 3.82
CA TRP A 175 -27.18 -1.35 3.14
C TRP A 175 -28.59 -0.92 3.47
N ARG A 176 -29.55 -1.85 3.59
CA ARG A 176 -30.93 -1.51 3.96
C ARG A 176 -30.99 -0.89 5.35
N ARG A 177 -30.32 -1.50 6.34
CA ARG A 177 -30.24 -0.99 7.72
C ARG A 177 -29.54 0.37 7.78
N SER A 178 -28.46 0.53 6.99
CA SER A 178 -27.70 1.78 6.96
C SER A 178 -28.48 2.93 6.31
N PHE A 179 -29.30 2.64 5.29
CA PHE A 179 -30.18 3.60 4.62
C PHE A 179 -31.56 3.68 5.29
N SER A 180 -31.58 3.79 6.62
CA SER A 180 -32.80 3.80 7.43
C SER A 180 -33.79 4.91 7.03
N ASN A 181 -33.30 6.02 6.48
CA ASN A 181 -34.11 7.17 6.06
C ASN A 181 -34.67 7.05 4.63
N ILE A 182 -34.34 5.97 3.91
CA ILE A 182 -34.82 5.71 2.55
C ILE A 182 -36.01 4.75 2.62
N GLN A 183 -37.10 5.11 1.94
CA GLN A 183 -38.31 4.30 1.80
C GLN A 183 -38.01 2.97 1.09
N ASP A 184 -38.71 1.90 1.48
CA ASP A 184 -38.47 0.53 0.98
C ASP A 184 -38.57 0.44 -0.54
N ASP A 185 -39.59 1.05 -1.15
CA ASP A 185 -39.78 1.06 -2.59
C ASP A 185 -38.60 1.69 -3.33
N LYS A 186 -38.07 2.79 -2.77
CA LYS A 186 -36.91 3.49 -3.33
C LYS A 186 -35.64 2.65 -3.15
N PHE A 187 -35.45 2.04 -1.98
CA PHE A 187 -34.33 1.13 -1.73
C PHE A 187 -34.32 -0.03 -2.73
N ASN A 188 -35.46 -0.70 -2.90
CA ASN A 188 -35.59 -1.87 -3.76
C ASN A 188 -35.35 -1.53 -5.25
N LYS A 189 -35.86 -0.38 -5.72
CA LYS A 189 -35.68 0.05 -7.12
C LYS A 189 -34.27 0.58 -7.42
N GLU A 190 -33.75 1.46 -6.57
CA GLU A 190 -32.53 2.22 -6.90
C GLU A 190 -31.24 1.61 -6.32
N TYR A 191 -31.32 0.87 -5.21
CA TYR A 191 -30.12 0.45 -4.47
C TYR A 191 -29.91 -1.05 -4.49
N ARG A 192 -30.96 -1.85 -4.25
CA ARG A 192 -30.87 -3.32 -4.25
C ARG A 192 -30.34 -3.86 -5.57
N TYR A 193 -30.81 -3.31 -6.70
CA TYR A 193 -30.32 -3.67 -8.03
C TYR A 193 -28.81 -3.40 -8.16
N ASN A 194 -28.35 -2.21 -7.76
CA ASN A 194 -26.94 -1.82 -7.86
C ASN A 194 -26.04 -2.71 -6.98
N ILE A 195 -26.49 -3.06 -5.78
CA ILE A 195 -25.76 -3.99 -4.89
C ILE A 195 -25.61 -5.34 -5.61
N ARG A 196 -26.69 -5.92 -6.14
CA ARG A 196 -26.64 -7.21 -6.86
C ARG A 196 -25.74 -7.15 -8.10
N HIS A 197 -25.75 -6.03 -8.82
CA HIS A 197 -24.88 -5.80 -9.96
C HIS A 197 -23.39 -5.81 -9.57
N SER A 198 -23.00 -5.18 -8.45
CA SER A 198 -21.62 -5.21 -7.95
C SER A 198 -21.13 -6.62 -7.58
N TYR A 199 -22.04 -7.54 -7.28
CA TYR A 199 -21.75 -8.96 -7.02
C TYR A 199 -21.82 -9.83 -8.29
N GLY A 200 -22.03 -9.23 -9.48
CA GLY A 200 -22.08 -9.96 -10.75
C GLY A 200 -23.38 -10.74 -10.96
N LEU A 201 -24.44 -10.47 -10.20
CA LEU A 201 -25.72 -11.18 -10.30
C LEU A 201 -26.71 -10.54 -11.29
N GLU A 202 -26.36 -9.39 -11.86
CA GLU A 202 -27.21 -8.63 -12.79
C GLU A 202 -26.42 -8.16 -14.02
N GLY A 203 -27.11 -7.78 -15.10
CA GLY A 203 -26.51 -7.22 -16.32
C GLY A 203 -25.53 -8.19 -17.04
N LYS A 204 -24.35 -7.69 -17.41
CA LYS A 204 -23.28 -8.50 -18.07
C LYS A 204 -22.63 -9.54 -17.12
N ARG A 205 -23.07 -9.62 -15.85
CA ARG A 205 -22.49 -10.48 -14.81
C ARG A 205 -21.00 -10.26 -14.60
N ALA A 206 -20.55 -9.01 -14.76
CA ALA A 206 -19.16 -8.63 -14.55
C ALA A 206 -18.83 -8.67 -13.06
N ASN A 207 -17.82 -9.45 -12.68
CA ASN A 207 -17.35 -9.53 -11.30
C ASN A 207 -16.37 -8.38 -11.01
N TYR A 208 -16.88 -7.25 -10.51
CA TYR A 208 -16.06 -6.07 -10.22
C TYR A 208 -15.10 -6.31 -9.05
N ALA A 209 -13.82 -6.02 -9.26
CA ALA A 209 -12.79 -6.05 -8.23
C ALA A 209 -12.91 -4.88 -7.25
N ALA A 210 -12.45 -5.07 -6.01
CA ALA A 210 -12.25 -3.96 -5.09
C ALA A 210 -11.20 -2.98 -5.60
N LYS A 211 -11.36 -1.71 -5.23
CA LYS A 211 -10.47 -0.64 -5.69
C LYS A 211 -9.15 -0.70 -4.93
N SER A 212 -8.03 -0.72 -5.65
CA SER A 212 -6.68 -0.58 -5.05
C SER A 212 -6.43 0.82 -4.50
N CYS A 213 -5.38 0.97 -3.69
CA CYS A 213 -4.95 2.29 -3.22
C CYS A 213 -4.65 3.21 -4.41
N GLN A 214 -4.02 2.70 -5.47
CA GLN A 214 -3.70 3.49 -6.66
C GLN A 214 -4.98 3.96 -7.38
N GLN A 215 -5.96 3.09 -7.59
CA GLN A 215 -7.24 3.47 -8.20
C GLN A 215 -8.00 4.49 -7.34
N ILE A 216 -8.01 4.32 -6.02
CA ILE A 216 -8.64 5.27 -5.08
C ILE A 216 -7.96 6.65 -5.13
N LEU A 217 -6.65 6.68 -5.41
CA LEU A 217 -5.90 7.92 -5.53
C LEU A 217 -6.15 8.59 -6.89
N THR A 218 -6.10 7.84 -7.99
CA THR A 218 -6.04 8.44 -9.35
C THR A 218 -7.40 8.55 -10.04
N SER A 219 -8.37 7.74 -9.67
CA SER A 219 -9.69 7.69 -10.31
C SER A 219 -10.76 8.39 -9.45
N ASP A 220 -11.77 8.96 -10.10
CA ASP A 220 -12.98 9.52 -9.46
C ASP A 220 -12.65 10.46 -8.27
N GLN A 221 -11.90 11.54 -8.49
CA GLN A 221 -11.50 12.44 -7.38
C GLN A 221 -12.74 13.00 -6.63
N PRO A 222 -12.74 12.96 -5.29
CA PRO A 222 -13.90 13.39 -4.50
C PRO A 222 -14.09 14.91 -4.57
N GLY A 223 -15.34 15.35 -4.73
CA GLY A 223 -15.74 16.74 -4.54
C GLY A 223 -15.97 17.09 -3.06
N ALA A 224 -16.31 18.34 -2.78
CA ALA A 224 -16.46 18.86 -1.40
C ALA A 224 -17.52 18.14 -0.54
N GLN A 225 -18.49 17.50 -1.18
CA GLN A 225 -19.57 16.76 -0.51
C GLN A 225 -19.42 15.23 -0.65
N ASP A 226 -18.31 14.77 -1.20
CA ASP A 226 -18.04 13.34 -1.37
C ASP A 226 -17.18 12.85 -0.21
N SER A 227 -17.38 11.58 0.16
CA SER A 227 -16.67 10.93 1.28
C SER A 227 -15.70 9.83 0.82
N HIS A 228 -15.63 9.54 -0.48
CA HIS A 228 -14.74 8.52 -1.05
C HIS A 228 -13.34 9.06 -1.30
N GLY A 229 -12.45 8.19 -1.78
CA GLY A 229 -11.05 8.51 -2.00
C GLY A 229 -10.15 8.14 -0.81
N CYS A 230 -8.92 8.66 -0.83
CA CYS A 230 -7.91 8.44 0.20
C CYS A 230 -7.78 9.67 1.10
N PRO A 231 -8.08 9.59 2.41
CA PRO A 231 -7.96 10.71 3.34
C PRO A 231 -6.56 11.33 3.35
N TYR A 232 -5.51 10.51 3.24
CA TYR A 232 -4.12 10.98 3.19
C TYR A 232 -3.83 11.91 2.01
N ARG A 233 -4.60 11.82 0.91
CA ARG A 233 -4.46 12.70 -0.26
C ARG A 233 -5.47 13.84 -0.27
N HIS A 234 -6.72 13.54 0.08
CA HIS A 234 -7.85 14.44 -0.18
C HIS A 234 -8.24 15.31 1.02
N PHE A 235 -7.83 14.97 2.25
CA PHE A 235 -8.08 15.84 3.39
C PHE A 235 -7.05 16.95 3.46
N ALA A 236 -7.48 18.12 3.95
CA ALA A 236 -6.55 19.16 4.37
C ALA A 236 -5.65 18.64 5.51
N PRO A 237 -4.38 19.08 5.61
CA PRO A 237 -3.44 18.56 6.61
C PRO A 237 -3.94 18.57 8.06
N ASP A 238 -4.65 19.61 8.47
CA ASP A 238 -5.18 19.73 9.84
C ASP A 238 -6.37 18.80 10.08
N ASN A 239 -7.24 18.66 9.07
CA ASN A 239 -8.36 17.72 9.10
C ASN A 239 -7.87 16.27 9.15
N LEU A 240 -6.79 15.95 8.41
CA LEU A 240 -6.18 14.63 8.43
C LEU A 240 -5.62 14.28 9.81
N GLN A 241 -4.88 15.18 10.43
CA GLN A 241 -4.33 14.96 11.79
C GLN A 241 -5.42 14.74 12.82
N THR A 242 -6.47 15.58 12.79
CA THR A 242 -7.62 15.45 13.69
C THR A 242 -8.34 14.11 13.48
N ALA A 243 -8.58 13.73 12.23
CA ALA A 243 -9.24 12.48 11.90
C ALA A 243 -8.40 11.26 12.31
N LEU A 244 -7.08 11.28 12.08
CA LEU A 244 -6.19 10.19 12.52
C LEU A 244 -6.23 9.98 14.04
N LEU A 245 -6.13 11.05 14.83
CA LEU A 245 -6.20 10.96 16.29
C LEU A 245 -7.58 10.49 16.76
N SER A 246 -8.66 11.03 16.18
CA SER A 246 -10.03 10.64 16.54
C SER A 246 -10.30 9.17 16.23
N THR A 247 -9.78 8.65 15.11
CA THR A 247 -10.08 7.30 14.63
C THR A 247 -9.19 6.23 15.27
N TYR A 248 -7.92 6.54 15.58
CA TYR A 248 -6.91 5.54 15.97
C TYR A 248 -6.25 5.75 17.33
N SER A 249 -6.61 6.78 18.10
CA SER A 249 -6.05 6.99 19.44
C SER A 249 -6.30 5.81 20.39
N SER A 250 -7.47 5.17 20.31
CA SER A 250 -7.78 3.96 21.08
C SER A 250 -6.92 2.75 20.69
N GLN A 251 -6.22 2.81 19.56
CA GLN A 251 -5.33 1.78 19.05
C GLN A 251 -3.85 2.15 19.21
N GLY A 252 -3.55 3.23 19.95
CA GLY A 252 -2.18 3.63 20.29
C GLY A 252 -1.57 4.71 19.41
N LEU A 253 -2.29 5.26 18.42
CA LEU A 253 -1.79 6.39 17.64
C LEU A 253 -1.83 7.68 18.47
N THR A 254 -0.70 8.38 18.59
CA THR A 254 -0.55 9.56 19.44
C THR A 254 -0.16 10.81 18.65
N SER A 255 -0.21 11.98 19.30
CA SER A 255 0.20 13.24 18.68
C SER A 255 1.69 13.28 18.31
N SER A 256 2.54 12.51 19.00
CA SER A 256 3.96 12.39 18.68
C SER A 256 4.25 11.64 17.38
N ASP A 257 3.31 10.83 16.88
CA ASP A 257 3.46 10.08 15.64
C ASP A 257 3.13 10.91 14.39
N LEU A 258 2.31 11.95 14.56
CA LEU A 258 1.81 12.78 13.46
C LEU A 258 2.91 13.44 12.62
N PRO A 259 4.00 14.00 13.17
CA PRO A 259 5.03 14.64 12.36
C PRO A 259 5.64 13.70 11.31
N GLU A 260 5.88 12.44 11.66
CA GLU A 260 6.40 11.43 10.73
C GLU A 260 5.38 11.11 9.63
N ILE A 261 4.14 10.82 10.01
CA ILE A 261 3.06 10.51 9.05
C ILE A 261 2.84 11.68 8.09
N MET A 262 2.77 12.91 8.61
CA MET A 262 2.53 14.10 7.82
C MET A 262 3.72 14.47 6.93
N HIS A 263 4.95 14.13 7.31
CA HIS A 263 6.10 14.27 6.42
C HIS A 263 5.95 13.37 5.18
N THR A 264 5.58 12.10 5.38
CA THR A 264 5.32 11.15 4.29
C THR A 264 4.17 11.58 3.39
N VAL A 265 3.10 12.14 3.97
CA VAL A 265 1.97 12.72 3.22
C VAL A 265 2.41 13.91 2.37
N LYS A 266 3.20 14.83 2.93
CA LYS A 266 3.73 16.00 2.20
C LYS A 266 4.65 15.60 1.05
N ALA A 267 5.35 14.48 1.18
CA ALA A 267 6.16 13.90 0.10
C ALA A 267 5.33 13.18 -0.98
N GLY A 268 4.00 13.10 -0.84
CA GLY A 268 3.11 12.42 -1.79
C GLY A 268 3.08 10.90 -1.65
N HIS A 269 3.70 10.34 -0.60
CA HIS A 269 3.80 8.89 -0.37
C HIS A 269 2.62 8.38 0.48
N TYR A 270 1.38 8.60 0.02
CA TYR A 270 0.15 8.36 0.79
C TYR A 270 -0.01 6.93 1.32
N HIS A 271 0.34 5.93 0.50
CA HIS A 271 0.22 4.52 0.87
C HIS A 271 1.25 4.13 1.96
N VAL A 272 2.44 4.74 1.94
CA VAL A 272 3.45 4.60 3.00
C VAL A 272 2.96 5.24 4.29
N ALA A 273 2.28 6.39 4.23
CA ALA A 273 1.68 7.01 5.41
C ALA A 273 0.57 6.12 6.02
N CYS A 274 -0.26 5.49 5.18
CA CYS A 274 -1.24 4.49 5.62
C CYS A 274 -0.57 3.26 6.28
N THR A 275 0.53 2.79 5.69
CA THR A 275 1.35 1.69 6.23
C THR A 275 1.92 2.06 7.59
N ARG A 276 2.42 3.30 7.76
CA ARG A 276 2.95 3.74 9.04
C ARG A 276 1.89 3.74 10.14
N VAL A 277 0.66 4.16 9.81
CA VAL A 277 -0.47 4.08 10.74
C VAL A 277 -0.80 2.63 11.07
N PHE A 278 -0.79 1.71 10.11
CA PHE A 278 -0.95 0.27 10.36
C PHE A 278 0.06 -0.26 11.39
N GLU A 279 1.34 0.03 11.19
CA GLU A 279 2.40 -0.41 12.11
C GLU A 279 2.21 0.10 13.54
N ILE A 280 1.80 1.37 13.68
CA ILE A 280 1.55 1.98 14.99
C ILE A 280 0.36 1.33 15.67
N THR A 281 -0.76 1.16 14.94
CA THR A 281 -2.00 0.63 15.51
C THR A 281 -1.95 -0.87 15.77
N HIS A 282 -0.97 -1.57 15.21
CA HIS A 282 -0.78 -3.02 15.38
C HIS A 282 0.48 -3.38 16.20
N LEU A 283 1.06 -2.41 16.91
CA LEU A 283 2.25 -2.62 17.74
C LEU A 283 2.00 -3.67 18.84
N ALA A 284 0.81 -3.64 19.46
CA ALA A 284 0.41 -4.61 20.48
C ALA A 284 0.26 -6.03 19.92
N GLN A 285 0.10 -6.16 18.60
CA GLN A 285 0.00 -7.39 17.84
C GLN A 285 1.35 -7.86 17.29
N GLY A 286 2.44 -7.18 17.66
CA GLY A 286 3.81 -7.58 17.32
C GLY A 286 4.34 -6.99 16.02
N VAL A 287 3.60 -6.09 15.35
CA VAL A 287 4.07 -5.40 14.14
C VAL A 287 5.10 -4.34 14.53
N LYS A 288 6.29 -4.40 13.92
CA LYS A 288 7.35 -3.42 14.12
C LYS A 288 7.41 -2.44 12.97
N LYS A 289 8.07 -1.31 13.21
CA LYS A 289 8.38 -0.34 12.17
C LYS A 289 9.21 -1.00 11.07
N GLY A 290 8.74 -0.91 9.82
CA GLY A 290 9.38 -1.51 8.67
C GLY A 290 8.89 -2.91 8.33
N ASP A 291 7.99 -3.52 9.12
CA ASP A 291 7.35 -4.79 8.76
C ASP A 291 6.24 -4.58 7.71
N GLY A 292 5.68 -3.38 7.64
CA GLY A 292 4.60 -3.02 6.74
C GLY A 292 3.35 -3.90 6.91
N ALA A 293 2.73 -4.27 5.79
CA ALA A 293 1.62 -5.23 5.76
C ALA A 293 2.08 -6.70 5.82
N GLY A 294 3.37 -6.95 6.05
CA GLY A 294 4.03 -8.25 5.98
C GLY A 294 5.26 -8.20 5.08
N GLY A 295 6.37 -8.83 5.52
CA GLY A 295 7.59 -8.94 4.70
C GLY A 295 8.29 -7.61 4.37
N GLY A 296 7.92 -6.51 5.03
CA GLY A 296 8.41 -5.16 4.74
C GLY A 296 7.73 -4.46 3.57
N GLU A 297 6.64 -5.03 3.05
CA GLU A 297 5.88 -4.44 1.96
C GLU A 297 4.90 -3.36 2.45
N SER A 298 4.76 -2.28 1.67
CA SER A 298 3.78 -1.24 1.96
C SER A 298 2.36 -1.68 1.59
N VAL A 299 1.36 -1.09 2.26
CA VAL A 299 -0.05 -1.34 1.97
C VAL A 299 -0.40 -0.79 0.59
N THR A 300 -0.75 -1.68 -0.35
CA THR A 300 -1.14 -1.29 -1.72
C THR A 300 -2.63 -1.45 -1.99
N HIS A 301 -3.36 -2.12 -1.10
CA HIS A 301 -4.79 -2.37 -1.23
C HIS A 301 -5.54 -2.27 0.11
N PRO A 302 -6.75 -1.66 0.18
CA PRO A 302 -7.51 -1.59 1.44
C PRO A 302 -7.87 -2.96 2.02
N ASN A 303 -8.23 -3.94 1.16
CA ASN A 303 -8.49 -5.31 1.61
C ASN A 303 -7.23 -6.02 2.11
N GLN A 304 -6.03 -5.69 1.61
CA GLN A 304 -4.75 -6.22 2.15
C GLN A 304 -4.56 -5.75 3.59
N TYR A 305 -4.77 -4.46 3.84
CA TYR A 305 -4.72 -3.88 5.20
C TYR A 305 -5.67 -4.63 6.15
N ALA A 306 -6.94 -4.76 5.75
CA ALA A 306 -7.96 -5.36 6.59
C ALA A 306 -7.74 -6.87 6.81
N ALA A 307 -7.33 -7.60 5.78
CA ALA A 307 -7.00 -9.02 5.89
C ALA A 307 -5.84 -9.23 6.87
N ARG A 308 -4.75 -8.47 6.71
CA ARG A 308 -3.58 -8.57 7.60
C ARG A 308 -3.92 -8.22 9.04
N SER A 309 -4.70 -7.16 9.25
CA SER A 309 -5.17 -6.77 10.58
C SER A 309 -5.94 -7.90 11.28
N ARG A 310 -6.84 -8.58 10.55
CA ARG A 310 -7.63 -9.71 11.07
C ARG A 310 -6.76 -10.94 11.34
N GLU A 311 -5.81 -11.25 10.47
CA GLU A 311 -4.85 -12.34 10.68
C GLU A 311 -4.05 -12.16 11.97
N LEU A 312 -3.61 -10.94 12.26
CA LEU A 312 -2.87 -10.62 13.47
C LEU A 312 -3.71 -10.80 14.74
N GLU A 313 -4.97 -10.34 14.75
CA GLU A 313 -5.88 -10.57 15.88
C GLU A 313 -6.15 -12.07 16.06
N LYS A 314 -6.43 -12.79 14.97
CA LYS A 314 -6.67 -14.24 15.01
C LYS A 314 -5.47 -15.00 15.59
N ALA A 315 -4.25 -14.69 15.13
CA ALA A 315 -3.04 -15.33 15.63
C ALA A 315 -2.86 -15.16 17.16
N ILE A 316 -3.24 -14.01 17.70
CA ILE A 316 -3.19 -13.74 19.15
C ILE A 316 -4.27 -14.51 19.89
N LEU A 317 -5.48 -14.55 19.35
CA LEU A 317 -6.58 -15.32 19.94
C LEU A 317 -6.27 -16.82 19.97
N ASP A 318 -5.69 -17.35 18.89
CA ASP A 318 -5.31 -18.76 18.80
C ASP A 318 -4.15 -19.09 19.75
N ALA A 319 -3.15 -18.20 19.87
CA ALA A 319 -2.08 -18.36 20.86
C ALA A 319 -2.62 -18.36 22.31
N ARG A 320 -3.56 -17.46 22.62
CA ARG A 320 -4.20 -17.42 23.95
C ARG A 320 -5.02 -18.67 24.26
N LYS A 321 -5.71 -19.23 23.27
CA LYS A 321 -6.43 -20.50 23.44
C LYS A 321 -5.48 -21.66 23.71
N ALA A 322 -4.37 -21.73 22.97
CA ALA A 322 -3.35 -22.76 23.18
C ALA A 322 -2.72 -22.71 24.59
N ASP A 323 -2.47 -21.51 25.13
CA ASP A 323 -1.97 -21.34 26.49
C ASP A 323 -2.99 -21.80 27.56
N MET A 324 -4.30 -21.62 27.31
CA MET A 324 -5.36 -22.04 28.24
C MET A 324 -5.61 -23.56 28.23
N ASP A 325 -5.46 -24.23 27.09
CA ASP A 325 -5.67 -25.67 26.96
C ASP A 325 -4.44 -26.51 27.37
N GLY A 326 -3.27 -25.87 27.55
CA GLY A 326 -2.00 -26.53 27.88
C GLY A 326 -1.78 -26.88 29.36
N ASP A 327 -2.56 -26.33 30.29
CA ASP A 327 -2.43 -26.56 31.74
C ASP A 327 -3.47 -27.58 32.25
N VAL A 328 -3.28 -28.87 31.93
CA VAL A 328 -3.91 -29.97 32.68
C VAL A 328 -2.81 -30.83 33.30
N PRO A 329 -2.49 -30.68 34.60
CA PRO A 329 -1.62 -31.63 35.26
C PRO A 329 -2.37 -32.96 35.37
N MET A 330 -1.91 -33.96 34.60
CA MET A 330 -2.31 -35.35 34.81
C MET A 330 -1.86 -35.76 36.22
N SER A 331 -2.85 -35.98 37.09
CA SER A 331 -2.69 -36.40 38.48
C SER A 331 -2.27 -37.85 38.60
#